data_AF-A0A7C3VQL4-F1
#
_entry.id   AF-A0A7C3VQL4-F1
#
_cell.length_a   1.000
_cell.length_b   1.000
_cell.length_c   1.000
_cell.angle_alpha   90.00
_cell.angle_beta   90.00
_cell.angle_gamma   90.00
#
_symmetry.space_group_name_H-M   'P 1'
#
loop_
_entity.id
_entity.type
_entity.pdbx_description
1 polymer ?
#
loop_
_entity_poly.entity_id
_entity_poly.type
_entity_poly.pdbx_seq_one_letter_code
_entity_poly.pdbx_strand_id
1 'polypeptide(L)'
;MIARLNPAGNRNGFTLVEIMVVVLIIGLLLMIAVPAWVGARQRSQARTCQSQLREIRYAKEAWGMDNQKKSTDTPTMEDLYPAYLKKEPRCPAGGEYTIGDLSTDPTCSIGGDHTLEPR
;
A
#
# COMPACT_ATOMS: atom_id res chain seq x y z
N MET A 1 62.74 -11.96 28.44
CA MET A 1 62.95 -11.38 27.09
C MET A 1 61.67 -11.58 26.28
N ILE A 2 61.17 -10.49 25.71
CA ILE A 2 59.84 -10.37 25.09
C ILE A 2 60.03 -10.52 23.57
N ALA A 3 59.18 -11.28 22.89
CA ALA A 3 58.98 -11.10 21.45
C ALA A 3 57.48 -11.28 21.13
N ARG A 4 56.82 -10.16 20.83
CA ARG A 4 55.44 -10.14 20.31
C ARG A 4 55.48 -10.40 18.81
N LEU A 5 54.79 -11.44 18.35
CA LEU A 5 54.51 -11.62 16.92
C LEU A 5 53.29 -10.79 16.56
N ASN A 6 53.51 -9.70 15.83
CA ASN A 6 52.46 -8.90 15.21
C ASN A 6 52.34 -9.35 13.74
N PRO A 7 51.31 -10.12 13.34
CA PRO A 7 51.08 -10.38 11.93
C PRO A 7 50.63 -9.07 11.28
N ALA A 8 51.47 -8.56 10.37
CA ALA A 8 51.12 -7.42 9.52
C ALA A 8 49.85 -7.78 8.74
N GLY A 9 48.72 -7.21 9.15
CA GLY A 9 47.46 -7.35 8.44
C GLY A 9 47.62 -6.86 7.02
N ASN A 10 47.42 -7.76 6.06
CA ASN A 10 47.45 -7.49 4.63
C ASN A 10 46.27 -6.57 4.28
N ARG A 11 46.50 -5.26 4.25
CA ARG A 11 45.49 -4.25 3.90
C ARG A 11 45.37 -4.21 2.38
N ASN A 12 44.64 -5.14 1.80
CA ASN A 12 44.17 -5.03 0.41
C ASN A 12 43.11 -3.92 0.36
N GLY A 13 43.50 -2.72 -0.10
CA GLY A 13 42.57 -1.62 -0.36
C GLY A 13 41.89 -1.78 -1.71
N PHE A 14 40.59 -1.46 -1.78
CA PHE A 14 39.86 -1.35 -3.05
C PHE A 14 40.55 -0.33 -3.96
N THR A 15 40.74 -0.69 -5.24
CA THR A 15 41.27 0.26 -6.21
C THR A 15 40.19 1.28 -6.61
N LEU A 16 40.56 2.53 -6.92
CA LEU A 16 39.61 3.54 -7.40
C LEU A 16 38.87 3.07 -8.66
N VAL A 17 39.57 2.32 -9.53
CA VAL A 17 39.02 1.77 -10.78
C VAL A 17 37.92 0.74 -10.50
N GLU A 18 38.10 -0.12 -9.50
CA GLU A 18 37.11 -1.12 -9.12
C GLU A 18 35.81 -0.47 -8.64
N ILE A 19 35.90 0.58 -7.84
CA ILE A 19 34.71 1.34 -7.40
C ILE A 19 34.03 2.04 -8.59
N MET A 20 34.80 2.58 -9.55
CA MET A 20 34.23 3.23 -10.74
C MET A 20 33.41 2.28 -11.61
N VAL A 21 33.89 1.07 -11.84
CA VAL A 21 33.14 0.07 -12.63
C VAL A 21 31.89 -0.38 -11.88
N VAL A 22 31.97 -0.54 -10.56
CA VAL A 22 30.82 -0.94 -9.74
C VAL A 22 29.72 0.12 -9.77
N VAL A 23 30.03 1.41 -9.59
CA VAL A 23 29.01 2.46 -9.64
C VAL A 23 28.41 2.63 -11.03
N LEU A 24 29.18 2.38 -12.09
CA LEU A 24 28.69 2.37 -13.48
C LEU A 24 27.63 1.27 -13.65
N ILE A 25 27.92 0.04 -13.22
CA ILE A 25 26.99 -1.09 -13.34
C ILE A 25 25.74 -0.84 -12.48
N ILE A 26 25.89 -0.36 -11.25
CA ILE A 26 24.75 -0.03 -10.38
C ILE A 26 23.87 1.06 -11.02
N GLY A 27 24.46 2.10 -11.61
CA GLY A 27 23.72 3.15 -12.31
C GLY A 27 22.87 2.63 -13.46
N LEU A 28 23.43 1.72 -14.27
CA LEU A 28 22.69 1.07 -15.37
C LEU A 28 21.51 0.23 -14.85
N LEU A 29 21.72 -0.55 -13.78
CA LEU A 29 20.67 -1.38 -13.19
C LEU A 29 19.54 -0.53 -12.58
N LEU A 30 19.88 0.55 -11.88
CA LEU A 30 18.89 1.44 -11.25
C LEU A 30 17.98 2.11 -12.30
N MET A 31 18.51 2.45 -13.47
CA MET A 31 17.73 3.05 -14.56
C MET A 31 16.56 2.16 -15.01
N ILE A 32 16.76 0.84 -15.01
CA ILE A 32 15.71 -0.13 -15.38
C ILE A 32 14.82 -0.47 -14.17
N ALA A 33 15.40 -0.56 -12.97
CA ALA A 33 14.69 -1.01 -11.77
C ALA A 33 13.67 0.02 -11.22
N VAL A 34 14.01 1.30 -11.21
CA VAL A 34 13.17 2.37 -10.63
C VAL A 34 11.78 2.48 -11.30
N PRO A 35 11.63 2.57 -12.63
CA PRO A 35 10.31 2.74 -13.25
C PRO A 35 9.39 1.53 -13.01
N ALA A 36 9.94 0.31 -12.97
CA ALA A 36 9.18 -0.90 -12.68
C ALA A 36 8.61 -0.89 -11.25
N TRP A 37 9.39 -0.41 -10.27
CA TRP A 37 8.97 -0.35 -8.88
C TRP A 37 7.81 0.64 -8.65
N VAL A 38 7.85 1.81 -9.27
CA VAL A 38 6.79 2.83 -9.15
C VAL A 38 5.45 2.30 -9.68
N GLY A 39 5.46 1.66 -10.87
CA GLY A 39 4.24 1.08 -11.44
C GLY A 39 3.67 -0.07 -10.60
N ALA A 40 4.53 -0.93 -10.05
CA ALA A 40 4.09 -2.00 -9.14
C ALA A 40 3.46 -1.45 -7.86
N ARG A 41 4.00 -0.36 -7.30
CA ARG A 41 3.46 0.30 -6.11
C ARG A 41 2.07 0.89 -6.38
N GLN A 42 1.88 1.60 -7.48
CA GLN A 42 0.56 2.17 -7.84
C GLN A 42 -0.50 1.09 -7.98
N ARG A 43 -0.20 -0.02 -8.69
CA ARG A 43 -1.12 -1.15 -8.83
C ARG A 43 -1.45 -1.82 -7.49
N SER A 44 -0.47 -1.94 -6.61
CA SER A 44 -0.67 -2.48 -5.25
C SER A 44 -1.58 -1.57 -4.42
N GLN A 45 -1.39 -0.25 -4.51
CA GLN A 45 -2.24 0.74 -3.84
C GLN A 45 -3.68 0.68 -4.37
N ALA A 46 -3.87 0.60 -5.69
CA ALA A 46 -5.18 0.45 -6.32
C ALA A 46 -5.91 -0.82 -5.83
N ARG A 47 -5.25 -1.99 -5.88
CA ARG A 47 -5.83 -3.26 -5.40
C ARG A 47 -6.21 -3.23 -3.93
N THR A 48 -5.38 -2.60 -3.10
CA THR A 48 -5.65 -2.44 -1.67
C THR A 48 -6.84 -1.51 -1.44
N CYS A 49 -6.94 -0.43 -2.22
CA CYS A 49 -8.08 0.48 -2.17
C CYS A 49 -9.39 -0.24 -2.53
N GLN A 50 -9.39 -1.02 -3.62
CA GLN A 50 -10.54 -1.84 -4.01
C GLN A 50 -10.93 -2.86 -2.92
N SER A 51 -9.95 -3.48 -2.24
CA SER A 51 -10.22 -4.39 -1.12
C SER A 51 -10.93 -3.69 0.02
N GLN A 52 -10.43 -2.52 0.44
CA GLN A 52 -11.05 -1.74 1.50
C GLN A 52 -12.45 -1.28 1.12
N LEU A 53 -12.69 -0.87 -0.14
CA LEU A 53 -14.03 -0.53 -0.60
C LEU A 53 -14.99 -1.74 -0.54
N ARG A 54 -14.51 -2.94 -0.86
CA ARG A 54 -15.33 -4.17 -0.72
C ARG A 54 -15.63 -4.46 0.75
N GLU A 55 -14.65 -4.29 1.63
CA GLU A 55 -14.85 -4.42 3.08
C GLU A 55 -15.89 -3.42 3.60
N ILE A 56 -15.86 -2.16 3.13
CA ILE A 56 -16.87 -1.15 3.46
C ILE A 56 -18.24 -1.57 2.93
N ARG A 57 -18.33 -2.07 1.68
CA ARG A 57 -19.58 -2.55 1.08
C ARG A 57 -20.20 -3.67 1.95
N TYR A 58 -19.41 -4.68 2.31
CA TYR A 58 -19.87 -5.77 3.16
C TYR A 58 -20.25 -5.29 4.55
N ALA A 59 -19.49 -4.34 5.12
CA ALA A 59 -19.79 -3.78 6.43
C ALA A 59 -21.14 -3.04 6.44
N LYS A 60 -21.41 -2.19 5.43
CA LYS A 60 -22.69 -1.50 5.34
C LYS A 60 -23.86 -2.45 5.07
N GLU A 61 -23.66 -3.47 4.23
CA GLU A 61 -24.69 -4.48 3.94
C GLU A 61 -25.04 -5.28 5.21
N ALA A 62 -24.03 -5.70 5.98
CA ALA A 62 -24.22 -6.36 7.26
C ALA A 62 -24.96 -5.46 8.26
N TRP A 63 -24.55 -4.19 8.38
CA TRP A 63 -25.25 -3.21 9.22
C TRP A 63 -26.72 -3.04 8.83
N GLY A 64 -27.02 -2.99 7.52
CA GLY A 64 -28.38 -2.85 7.04
C GLY A 64 -29.24 -4.09 7.29
N MET A 65 -28.66 -5.29 7.18
CA MET A 65 -29.34 -6.54 7.50
C MET A 65 -29.64 -6.66 9.00
N ASP A 66 -28.66 -6.37 9.86
CA ASP A 66 -28.80 -6.52 11.31
C ASP A 66 -29.78 -5.50 11.91
N ASN A 67 -29.88 -4.30 11.31
CA ASN A 67 -30.76 -3.22 11.79
C ASN A 67 -32.05 -3.05 10.97
N GLN A 68 -32.36 -3.99 10.08
CA GLN A 68 -33.56 -3.96 9.20
C GLN A 68 -33.72 -2.62 8.46
N LYS A 69 -32.61 -2.06 7.98
CA LYS A 69 -32.57 -0.76 7.32
C LYS A 69 -33.02 -0.86 5.86
N LYS A 70 -33.47 0.27 5.32
CA LYS A 70 -33.83 0.39 3.92
C LYS A 70 -32.60 0.70 3.09
N SER A 71 -32.66 0.39 1.81
CA SER A 71 -31.64 0.70 0.81
C SER A 71 -31.21 2.18 0.75
N THR A 72 -32.07 3.10 1.19
CA THR A 72 -31.81 4.54 1.22
C THR A 72 -31.14 5.02 2.52
N ASP A 73 -31.05 4.15 3.53
CA ASP A 73 -30.43 4.52 4.80
C ASP A 73 -28.90 4.56 4.61
N THR A 74 -28.28 5.62 5.14
CA THR A 74 -26.84 5.84 5.05
C THR A 74 -26.21 5.58 6.41
N PRO A 75 -25.35 4.56 6.54
CA PRO A 75 -24.60 4.36 7.78
C PRO A 75 -23.53 5.44 7.94
N THR A 76 -23.27 5.83 9.18
CA THR A 76 -22.12 6.66 9.54
C THR A 76 -20.90 5.79 9.82
N MET A 77 -19.70 6.39 9.88
CA MET A 77 -18.48 5.64 10.25
C MET A 77 -18.56 5.06 11.67
N GLU A 78 -19.30 5.71 12.57
CA GLU A 78 -19.52 5.24 13.95
C GLU A 78 -20.41 3.99 14.02
N ASP A 79 -21.30 3.82 13.03
CA ASP A 79 -22.15 2.63 12.92
C ASP A 79 -21.37 1.41 12.41
N LEU A 80 -20.37 1.65 11.55
CA LEU A 80 -19.59 0.60 10.89
C LEU A 80 -18.36 0.19 11.70
N TYR A 81 -17.71 1.14 12.37
CA TYR A 81 -16.52 0.91 13.18
C TYR A 81 -16.86 1.15 14.67
N PRO A 82 -16.53 0.21 15.58
CA PRO A 82 -15.70 -0.98 15.37
C PRO A 82 -16.49 -2.28 15.09
N ALA A 83 -17.82 -2.22 14.92
CA ALA A 83 -18.67 -3.41 14.90
C ALA A 83 -18.48 -4.29 13.64
N TYR A 84 -18.38 -3.68 12.46
CA TYR A 84 -18.30 -4.37 11.16
C TYR A 84 -16.94 -4.21 10.48
N LEU A 85 -16.22 -3.12 10.78
CA LEU A 85 -14.88 -2.84 10.30
C LEU A 85 -13.86 -3.00 11.43
N LYS A 86 -12.82 -3.80 11.19
CA LYS A 86 -11.72 -4.02 12.17
C LYS A 86 -10.77 -2.83 12.31
N LYS A 87 -10.72 -1.97 11.31
CA LYS A 87 -9.84 -0.80 11.24
C LYS A 87 -10.52 0.26 10.40
N GLU A 88 -10.29 1.53 10.75
CA GLU A 88 -10.66 2.65 9.88
C GLU A 88 -9.97 2.52 8.51
N PRO A 89 -10.74 2.38 7.42
CA PRO A 89 -10.18 2.23 6.09
C PRO A 89 -9.53 3.55 5.67
N ARG A 90 -8.28 3.48 5.19
CA ARG A 90 -7.55 4.62 4.63
C ARG A 90 -6.96 4.25 3.29
N CYS A 91 -7.21 5.08 2.28
CA CYS A 91 -6.69 4.83 0.96
C CYS A 91 -5.16 4.98 0.97
N PRO A 92 -4.40 3.96 0.51
CA PRO A 92 -2.94 4.00 0.52
C PRO A 92 -2.35 4.95 -0.54
N ALA A 93 -3.19 5.51 -1.41
CA ALA A 93 -2.86 6.60 -2.33
C ALA A 93 -3.25 8.00 -1.78
N GLY A 94 -3.83 8.08 -0.57
CA GLY A 94 -4.21 9.35 0.07
C GLY A 94 -5.64 9.84 -0.25
N GLY A 95 -6.48 9.01 -0.87
CA GLY A 95 -7.89 9.31 -1.10
C GLY A 95 -8.77 9.19 0.15
N GLU A 96 -9.95 9.82 0.07
CA GLU A 96 -11.01 9.67 1.07
C GLU A 96 -12.06 8.67 0.58
N TYR A 97 -12.70 7.99 1.53
CA TYR A 97 -13.76 7.02 1.27
C TYR A 97 -15.14 7.61 1.57
N THR A 98 -16.06 7.47 0.61
CA THR A 98 -17.46 7.86 0.75
C THR A 98 -18.30 6.59 0.78
N ILE A 99 -18.97 6.30 1.90
CA ILE A 99 -19.72 5.04 2.08
C ILE A 99 -21.00 5.02 1.22
N GLY A 100 -21.71 6.16 1.15
CA GLY A 100 -23.02 6.25 0.50
C GLY A 100 -24.14 5.55 1.28
N ASP A 101 -25.34 5.54 0.71
CA ASP A 101 -26.44 4.73 1.22
C ASP A 101 -26.21 3.23 1.00
N LEU A 102 -27.08 2.37 1.53
CA LEU A 102 -27.01 0.92 1.33
C LEU A 102 -27.07 0.51 -0.16
N SER A 103 -27.76 1.27 -1.02
CA SER A 103 -27.88 1.00 -2.46
C SER A 103 -26.69 1.46 -3.31
N THR A 104 -25.92 2.43 -2.84
CA THR A 104 -24.88 3.11 -3.60
C THR A 104 -23.53 2.58 -3.21
N ASP A 105 -22.75 2.08 -4.15
CA ASP A 105 -21.42 1.55 -3.85
C ASP A 105 -20.51 2.58 -3.18
N PRO A 106 -19.68 2.16 -2.19
CA PRO A 106 -18.73 3.07 -1.60
C PRO A 106 -17.68 3.48 -2.64
N THR A 107 -17.30 4.73 -2.64
CA THR A 107 -16.38 5.33 -3.62
C THR A 107 -15.13 5.89 -2.96
N CYS A 108 -14.08 6.06 -3.75
CA CYS A 108 -12.84 6.72 -3.34
C CYS A 108 -12.61 7.98 -4.19
N SER A 109 -12.19 9.08 -3.56
CA SER A 109 -11.98 10.38 -4.23
C SER A 109 -10.92 10.36 -5.35
N ILE A 110 -10.02 9.37 -5.38
CA ILE A 110 -8.97 9.25 -6.40
C ILE A 110 -9.54 8.82 -7.76
N GLY A 111 -10.59 7.99 -7.78
CA GLY A 111 -11.16 7.42 -9.01
C GLY A 111 -10.20 6.50 -9.79
N GLY A 112 -10.50 6.26 -11.07
CA GLY A 112 -9.68 5.41 -11.95
C GLY A 112 -9.61 3.96 -11.46
N ASP A 113 -8.40 3.39 -11.34
CA ASP A 113 -8.17 2.03 -10.83
C ASP A 113 -8.54 1.86 -9.33
N HIS A 114 -8.93 2.94 -8.64
CA HIS A 114 -9.32 2.95 -7.23
C HIS A 114 -10.84 2.87 -7.01
N THR A 115 -11.61 2.39 -7.99
CA THR A 115 -13.06 2.22 -7.90
C THR A 115 -13.44 0.75 -7.67
N LEU A 116 -14.62 0.54 -7.07
CA LEU A 116 -15.22 -0.78 -7.08
C LEU A 116 -15.76 -1.10 -8.47
N GLU A 117 -15.57 -2.35 -8.87
CA GLU A 117 -16.31 -2.89 -10.01
C GLU A 117 -17.80 -2.92 -9.64
N PRO A 118 -18.68 -2.43 -10.54
CA PRO A 118 -20.12 -2.46 -10.33
C PRO A 118 -20.59 -3.92 -10.27
N ARG A 119 -21.66 -4.14 -9.51
CA ARG A 119 -22.26 -5.47 -9.30
C ARG A 119 -22.81 -6.07 -10.60
#